data_AF-A0AAU2MND1-F1
#
_entry.id   AF-A0AAU2MND1-F1
#
_cell.length_a   1.000
_cell.length_b   1.000
_cell.length_c   1.000
_cell.angle_alpha   90.00
_cell.angle_beta   90.00
_cell.angle_gamma   90.00
#
_symmetry.space_group_name_H-M   'P 1'
#
loop_
_entity.id
_entity.type
_entity.pdbx_description
1 polymer ?
#
loop_
_entity_poly.entity_id
_entity_poly.type
_entity_poly.pdbx_seq_one_letter_code
_entity_poly.pdbx_strand_id
1 'polypeptide(L)' 'MQVTCADGTTAASDRSVVAVCTCRRSRTSPWCGASHRRRAWQRTAAVADADE' A
#
# COMPACT_ATOMS: atom_id res chain seq x y z
N MET A 1 18.24 -0.40 -4.65
CA MET A 1 17.35 -0.14 -5.81
C MET A 1 16.72 1.24 -5.68
N GLN A 2 16.37 1.89 -6.80
CA GLN A 2 15.67 3.17 -6.82
C GLN A 2 14.36 3.07 -7.63
N VAL A 3 13.38 3.88 -7.25
CA VAL A 3 12.10 4.04 -7.93
C VAL A 3 11.82 5.52 -8.11
N THR A 4 11.53 5.94 -9.34
CA THR A 4 11.11 7.31 -9.67
C THR A 4 9.59 7.37 -9.69
N CYS A 5 9.03 8.31 -8.94
CA CYS A 5 7.61 8.58 -8.87
C CYS A 5 7.17 9.52 -9.99
N ALA A 6 5.86 9.57 -10.24
CA ALA A 6 5.29 10.44 -11.27
C ALA A 6 5.49 11.94 -10.98
N ASP A 7 5.73 12.31 -9.73
CA ASP A 7 6.08 13.67 -9.30
C ASP A 7 7.57 14.01 -9.47
N GLY A 8 8.35 13.10 -10.07
CA GLY A 8 9.79 13.24 -10.27
C GLY A 8 10.64 12.91 -9.04
N THR A 9 10.03 12.63 -7.88
CA THR A 9 10.79 12.23 -6.69
C THR A 9 11.38 10.83 -6.86
N THR A 10 12.52 10.58 -6.22
CA THR A 10 13.17 9.27 -6.25
C THR A 10 13.28 8.70 -4.84
N ALA A 11 12.83 7.47 -4.65
CA ALA A 11 12.95 6.73 -3.40
C ALA A 11 13.96 5.59 -3.55
N ALA A 12 14.84 5.43 -2.56
CA ALA A 12 15.81 4.35 -2.51
C ALA A 12 15.38 3.26 -1.51
N SER A 13 15.73 2.01 -1.83
CA SER A 13 15.65 0.89 -0.91
C SER A 13 16.97 0.13 -0.91
N ASP A 14 17.39 -0.27 0.28
CA ASP A 14 18.51 -1.16 0.58
C ASP A 14 18.16 -2.65 0.39
N ARG A 15 16.87 -2.98 0.26
CA ARG A 15 16.40 -4.33 0.00
C ARG A 15 16.61 -4.71 -1.46
N SER A 16 16.94 -5.97 -1.69
CA SER A 16 17.04 -6.56 -3.03
C SER A 16 15.68 -6.72 -3.70
N VAL A 17 14.65 -7.04 -2.92
CA VAL A 17 13.26 -7.18 -3.38
C VAL A 17 12.35 -6.40 -2.46
N VAL A 18 11.50 -5.56 -3.04
CA VAL A 18 10.55 -4.71 -2.32
C VAL A 18 9.28 -4.52 -3.12
N ALA A 19 8.14 -4.44 -2.44
CA ALA A 19 6.85 -4.19 -3.07
C ALA A 19 6.55 -2.70 -3.15
N VAL A 20 6.07 -2.24 -4.31
CA VAL A 20 5.61 -0.87 -4.53
C VAL A 20 4.11 -0.75 -4.20
N CYS A 21 3.72 0.35 -3.58
CA CYS A 21 2.35 0.62 -3.21
C CYS A 21 1.56 1.14 -4.42
N THR A 22 0.50 0.43 -4.80
CA THR A 22 -0.48 0.89 -5.81
C THR A 22 -1.80 1.37 -5.19
N CYS A 23 -2.04 1.04 -3.92
CA CYS A 23 -3.29 1.40 -3.23
C CYS A 23 -3.30 2.82 -2.63
N ARG A 24 -2.16 3.53 -2.64
CA ARG A 24 -1.98 4.89 -2.06
C ARG A 24 -2.31 5.01 -0.57
N ARG A 25 -2.28 3.90 0.19
CA ARG A 25 -2.58 3.87 1.64
C ARG A 25 -1.37 3.55 2.51
N SER A 26 -0.20 3.39 1.90
CA SER A 26 1.02 3.21 2.68
C SER A 26 1.39 4.53 3.36
N ARG A 27 1.84 4.46 4.62
CA ARG A 27 2.37 5.62 5.34
C ARG A 27 3.79 5.99 4.91
N THR A 28 4.46 5.09 4.19
CA THR A 28 5.85 5.23 3.73
C THR A 28 5.90 5.07 2.21
N SER A 29 5.01 5.77 1.50
CA SER A 29 5.01 5.79 0.03
C SER A 29 6.42 6.10 -0.49
N PRO A 30 6.93 5.37 -1.51
CA PRO A 30 6.23 4.43 -2.39
C PRO A 30 6.19 2.97 -1.91
N TRP A 31 6.72 2.63 -0.73
CA TRP A 31 6.85 1.24 -0.30
C TRP A 31 5.54 0.66 0.25
N CYS A 32 5.23 -0.60 -0.07
CA CYS A 32 4.03 -1.26 0.44
C CYS A 32 4.24 -1.76 1.89
N GLY A 33 3.50 -1.18 2.85
CA GLY A 33 3.43 -1.64 4.24
C GLY A 33 2.25 -2.59 4.53
N ALA A 34 1.68 -3.24 3.52
CA ALA A 34 0.49 -4.09 3.61
C ALA A 34 -0.79 -3.43 4.18
N SER A 35 -0.86 -2.10 4.29
CA SER A 35 -2.06 -1.36 4.73
C SER A 35 -3.34 -1.74 3.96
N HIS A 36 -3.21 -2.15 2.70
CA HIS A 36 -4.34 -2.60 1.89
C HIS A 36 -5.05 -3.81 2.48
N ARG A 37 -4.35 -4.69 3.21
CA ARG A 37 -4.93 -5.89 3.83
C ARG A 37 -5.90 -5.53 4.94
N ARG A 38 -5.51 -4.57 5.80
CA ARG A 38 -6.39 -4.07 6.88
C ARG A 38 -7.67 -3.45 6.32
N ARG A 39 -7.59 -2.70 5.22
CA ARG A 39 -8.79 -2.11 4.58
C ARG A 39 -9.63 -3.14 3.81
N ALA A 40 -9.01 -4.16 3.22
CA ALA A 40 -9.74 -5.27 2.63
C ALA A 40 -10.62 -5.93 3.70
N TRP A 41 -10.05 -6.23 4.87
CA TRP A 41 -10.79 -6.74 6.03
C TRP A 41 -11.96 -5.85 6.42
N GLN A 42 -11.73 -4.54 6.59
CA GLN A 42 -12.80 -3.60 6.99
C GLN A 42 -13.96 -3.57 5.99
N ARG A 43 -13.68 -3.70 4.68
CA ARG A 43 -14.75 -3.81 3.67
C ARG A 43 -15.53 -5.09 3.81
N THR A 44 -14.86 -6.23 4.00
CA THR A 44 -15.54 -7.51 4.19
C THR A 44 -16.36 -7.56 5.48
N ALA A 45 -15.89 -6.93 6.56
CA ALA A 45 -16.69 -6.77 7.78
C ALA A 45 -17.91 -5.88 7.52
N ALA A 46 -17.71 -4.70 6.92
CA ALA A 46 -18.80 -3.77 6.65
C ALA A 46 -19.90 -4.32 5.70
N VAL A 47 -19.57 -5.22 4.78
CA VAL A 47 -20.60 -5.90 3.96
C VAL A 47 -21.30 -7.01 4.73
N ALA A 48 -20.67 -7.63 5.73
CA ALA A 48 -21.30 -8.62 6.58
C ALA A 48 -22.29 -7.98 7.56
N ASP A 49 -21.96 -6.80 8.11
CA ASP A 49 -22.85 -6.03 9.01
C ASP A 49 -24.09 -5.45 8.30
N ALA A 50 -24.07 -5.33 6.96
CA ALA A 50 -25.17 -4.73 6.18
C ALA A 50 -26.26 -5.73 5.77
N ASP A 51 -26.06 -7.02 6.05
CA ASP A 51 -27.00 -8.11 5.75
C ASP A 51 -27.79 -8.56 7.00
N GLU A 52 -27.62 -7.87 8.14
CA GLU A 52 -28.37 -8.05 9.39
C GLU A 52 -29.48 -7.01 9.58
#